data_AF-A0A7C0VZP7-F1
#
_entry.id   AF-A0A7C0VZP7-F1
#
_cell.length_a   1.000
_cell.length_b   1.000
_cell.length_c   1.000
_cell.angle_alpha   90.00
_cell.angle_beta   90.00
_cell.angle_gamma   90.00
#
_symmetry.space_group_name_H-M   'P 1'
#
loop_
_entity.id
_entity.type
_entity.pdbx_description
1 polymer ?
#
loop_
_entity_poly.entity_id
_entity_poly.type
_entity_poly.pdbx_seq_one_letter_code
_entity_poly.pdbx_strand_id
1 'polypeptide(L)' 'MIKLKRLSDQPILLPKKEHPWEATAVFNCAAIYDNGLVHMIYRATDIAPHGKEGDYINRL' A
#
# COMPACT_ATOMS: atom_id res chain seq x y z
N MET A 1 0.67 5.91 -28.51
CA MET A 1 0.31 5.24 -27.24
C MET A 1 1.55 5.21 -26.35
N ILE A 2 1.49 5.71 -25.13
CA ILE A 2 2.64 5.69 -24.21
C ILE A 2 2.71 4.29 -23.58
N LYS A 3 3.88 3.64 -23.66
CA LYS A 3 4.15 2.34 -23.02
C LYS A 3 5.15 2.54 -21.90
N LEU A 4 4.69 2.36 -20.67
CA LEU A 4 5.55 2.41 -19.49
C LEU A 4 6.34 1.10 -19.37
N LYS A 5 7.55 1.19 -18.83
CA LYS A 5 8.40 0.03 -18.50
C LYS A 5 8.55 -0.03 -16.99
N ARG A 6 8.47 -1.23 -16.42
CA ARG A 6 8.84 -1.43 -15.02
C ARG A 6 10.34 -1.21 -14.87
N LEU A 7 10.74 -0.47 -13.84
CA LEU A 7 12.15 -0.27 -13.50
C LEU A 7 12.74 -1.49 -12.77
N SER A 8 11.90 -2.23 -12.05
CA SER A 8 12.27 -3.40 -11.23
C SER A 8 11.13 -4.42 -11.21
N ASP A 9 11.47 -5.68 -11.00
CA ASP A 9 10.54 -6.77 -10.72
C ASP A 9 10.12 -6.82 -9.25
N GLN A 10 10.86 -6.11 -8.38
CA GLN A 10 10.53 -6.00 -6.97
C GLN A 10 9.54 -4.84 -6.71
N PRO A 11 8.55 -5.03 -5.83
CA PRO A 11 7.68 -3.94 -5.40
C PRO A 11 8.46 -2.90 -4.59
N ILE A 12 8.03 -1.64 -4.66
CA ILE A 12 8.63 -0.53 -3.88
C ILE A 12 8.22 -0.62 -2.40
N LEU A 13 7.06 -1.21 -2.11
CA LEU A 13 6.51 -1.34 -0.76
C LEU A 13 5.87 -2.73 -0.59
N LEU A 14 6.13 -3.35 0.54
CA LEU A 14 5.54 -4.61 1.00
C LEU A 14 4.92 -4.41 2.38
N PRO A 15 3.86 -5.16 2.74
CA PRO A 15 3.29 -5.11 4.08
C PRO A 15 4.31 -5.56 5.13
N LYS A 16 4.22 -5.00 6.34
CA LYS A 16 5.06 -5.37 7.48
C LYS A 16 4.18 -5.96 8.57
N LYS A 17 4.43 -7.22 8.93
CA LYS A 17 3.62 -7.94 9.93
C LYS A 17 3.73 -7.34 11.32
N GLU A 18 4.82 -6.64 11.60
CA GLU A 18 5.11 -5.98 12.87
C GLU A 18 4.27 -4.71 13.05
N HIS A 19 3.66 -4.18 11.98
CA HIS A 19 2.81 -3.01 11.99
C HIS A 19 1.36 -3.45 11.77
N PRO A 20 0.54 -3.57 12.83
CA PRO A 20 -0.79 -4.17 12.72
C PRO A 20 -1.64 -3.57 11.60
N TRP A 21 -1.62 -2.24 11.44
CA TRP A 21 -2.42 -1.51 10.45
C TRP A 21 -2.07 -1.77 8.98
N GLU A 22 -0.87 -2.29 8.68
CA GLU A 22 -0.42 -2.65 7.32
C GLU A 22 -0.03 -4.13 7.17
N ALA A 23 -0.33 -4.96 8.17
CA ALA A 23 0.20 -6.31 8.28
C ALA A 23 -0.24 -7.24 7.14
N THR A 24 -1.39 -6.99 6.52
CA THR A 24 -1.93 -7.84 5.45
C THR A 24 -1.60 -7.32 4.07
N ALA A 25 -1.88 -6.05 3.77
CA ALA A 25 -1.67 -5.51 2.43
C ALA A 25 -1.42 -4.00 2.42
N VAL A 26 -0.63 -3.57 1.45
CA VAL A 26 -0.38 -2.16 1.09
C VAL A 26 -0.53 -2.00 -0.42
N PHE A 27 -1.36 -1.06 -0.87
CA PHE A 27 -1.73 -0.93 -2.29
C PHE A 27 -2.40 0.42 -2.60
N ASN A 28 -2.79 0.64 -3.87
CA ASN A 28 -3.54 1.80 -4.36
C ASN A 28 -2.96 3.15 -3.90
N CYS A 29 -1.67 3.37 -4.14
CA CYS A 29 -0.99 4.56 -3.68
C CYS A 29 -1.36 5.80 -4.51
N ALA A 30 -1.45 6.96 -3.84
CA ALA A 30 -1.27 8.27 -4.43
C ALA A 30 0.20 8.71 -4.27
N ALA A 31 0.66 9.61 -5.14
CA ALA A 31 1.99 10.20 -5.04
C ALA A 31 1.92 11.70 -5.33
N ILE A 32 2.62 12.49 -4.54
CA ILE A 32 2.83 13.93 -4.76
C ILE A 32 4.32 14.22 -4.76
N TYR A 33 4.74 15.23 -5.54
CA TYR A 33 6.09 15.76 -5.48
C TYR A 33 6.05 17.13 -4.82
N ASP A 34 6.70 17.26 -3.67
CA ASP A 34 6.72 18.49 -2.89
C ASP A 34 8.03 18.62 -2.11
N ASN A 35 8.55 19.85 -1.99
CA ASN A 35 9.79 20.16 -1.28
C ASN A 35 10.99 19.27 -1.65
N GLY A 36 11.14 18.95 -2.94
CA GLY A 36 12.25 18.14 -3.46
C GLY A 36 12.09 16.63 -3.26
N LEU A 37 10.98 16.17 -2.67
CA LEU A 37 10.74 14.77 -2.34
C LEU A 37 9.48 14.23 -3.02
N VAL A 38 9.49 12.92 -3.30
CA VAL A 38 8.29 12.18 -3.67
C VAL A 38 7.66 11.63 -2.39
N HIS A 39 6.44 12.08 -2.09
CA HIS A 39 5.65 11.59 -0.96
C HIS A 39 4.63 10.59 -1.50
N MET A 40 4.65 9.37 -0.97
CA MET A 40 3.72 8.31 -1.36
C MET A 40 2.72 8.06 -0.22
N ILE A 41 1.44 8.22 -0.52
CA ILE A 41 0.34 7.92 0.40
C ILE A 41 -0.25 6.59 -0.08
N TYR A 42 -0.20 5.56 0.76
CA TYR A 42 -0.68 4.23 0.39
C TYR A 42 -1.86 3.81 1.25
N ARG A 43 -2.73 2.97 0.69
CA ARG A 43 -3.78 2.29 1.45
C ARG A 43 -3.17 1.07 2.12
N ALA A 44 -3.49 0.88 3.39
CA ALA A 44 -3.07 -0.27 4.20
C ALA A 44 -4.29 -1.02 4.75
N THR A 45 -4.13 -2.32 5.00
CA THR A 45 -5.11 -3.15 5.69
C THR A 45 -4.43 -4.10 6.67
N ASP A 46 -5.03 -4.25 7.85
CA ASP A 46 -4.59 -5.15 8.92
C ASP A 46 -5.02 -6.61 8.67
N ILE A 47 -6.21 -6.81 8.10
CA ILE A 47 -6.78 -8.13 7.78
C ILE A 47 -7.22 -8.27 6.31
N ALA A 48 -7.45 -9.50 5.88
CA ALA A 48 -7.95 -9.80 4.55
C ALA A 48 -9.45 -9.46 4.42
N PRO A 49 -9.92 -9.04 3.23
CA PRO A 49 -11.30 -8.60 3.03
C PRO A 49 -12.32 -9.76 3.05
N HIS A 50 -11.88 -11.02 3.20
CA HIS A 50 -12.77 -12.18 3.21
C HIS A 50 -13.40 -12.47 4.58
N GLY A 51 -13.11 -11.64 5.60
CA GLY A 51 -13.80 -11.68 6.89
C GLY A 51 -13.56 -12.94 7.71
N LYS A 52 -12.44 -13.65 7.50
CA LYS A 52 -12.12 -14.86 8.28
C LYS A 52 -11.33 -14.51 9.54
N GLU A 53 -10.60 -13.41 9.51
CA GLU A 53 -9.72 -12.92 10.57
C GLU A 53 -10.42 -11.94 11.52
N GLY A 54 -11.64 -11.51 11.18
CA GLY A 54 -12.41 -10.53 11.94
C GLY A 54 -13.21 -9.61 11.02
N ASP A 55 -13.89 -8.63 11.63
CA ASP A 55 -14.61 -7.60 10.88
C ASP A 55 -13.62 -6.73 10.11
N TYR A 56 -13.85 -6.58 8.80
CA TYR A 56 -13.11 -5.61 8.01
C TYR A 56 -13.56 -4.20 8.41
N ILE A 57 -12.72 -3.50 9.18
CA ILE A 57 -13.00 -2.12 9.59
C ILE A 57 -12.09 -1.18 8.80
N ASN A 58 -12.70 -0.42 7.88
CA ASN A 58 -12.02 0.71 7.25
C ASN A 58 -12.06 1.90 8.21
N ARG A 59 -10.92 2.29 8.80
CA ARG A 59 -10.78 3.51 9.58
C ARG A 59 -9.84 4.47 8.85
N LEU A 60 -10.28 5.71 8.66
CA LEU A 60 -9.45 6.84 8.24
C LEU A 60 -8.70 7.42 9.44
#